data_AF-A0A3R7CXU9-F1
#
_entry.id   AF-A0A3R7CXU9-F1
#
_cell.length_a   1.000
_cell.length_b   1.000
_cell.length_c   1.000
_cell.angle_alpha   90.00
_cell.angle_beta   90.00
_cell.angle_gamma   90.00
#
_symmetry.space_group_name_H-M   'P 1'
#
loop_
_entity.id
_entity.type
_entity.pdbx_description
1 polymer ?
#
loop_
_entity_poly.entity_id
_entity_poly.type
_entity_poly.pdbx_seq_one_letter_code
_entity_poly.pdbx_strand_id
1 'polypeptide(L)' 'MLAYVLIGLEQADEKEIMQKLSKLSEVKETHILFGEWDLIIKIEAETTDALGNFVMDHIRQFKGIKLSTTLICAK' A
#
# COMPACT_ATOMS: atom_id res chain seq x y z
N MET A 1 -4.98 -13.19 5.64
CA MET A 1 -5.89 -12.53 4.68
C MET A 1 -5.06 -11.73 3.69
N LEU A 2 -5.33 -11.86 2.39
CA LEU A 2 -4.57 -11.19 1.33
C LEU A 2 -5.34 -9.97 0.80
N ALA A 3 -4.62 -8.88 0.54
CA ALA A 3 -5.16 -7.70 -0.13
C ALA A 3 -4.11 -7.04 -1.02
N TYR A 4 -4.58 -6.32 -2.03
CA TYR A 4 -3.76 -5.40 -2.80
C TYR A 4 -4.16 -3.96 -2.49
N VAL A 5 -3.18 -3.07 -2.39
CA VAL A 5 -3.44 -1.64 -2.23
C VAL A 5 -2.79 -0.90 -3.37
N LEU A 6 -3.63 -0.22 -4.15
CA LEU A 6 -3.22 0.74 -5.16
C LEU A 6 -2.98 2.07 -4.47
N ILE A 7 -1.87 2.74 -4.79
CA ILE A 7 -1.43 3.96 -4.14
C ILE A 7 -1.13 4.99 -5.21
N GLY A 8 -1.75 6.17 -5.08
CA GLY A 8 -1.46 7.36 -5.85
C GLY A 8 -0.71 8.36 -4.99
N LEU A 9 0.36 8.93 -5.52
CA LEU A 9 1.27 9.85 -4.86
C LEU A 9 1.00 11.31 -5.27
N GLU A 10 1.48 12.24 -4.45
CA GLU A 10 1.55 13.66 -4.78
C GLU A 10 2.90 14.21 -4.36
N GLN A 11 3.66 14.74 -5.33
CA GLN A 11 4.97 15.36 -5.11
C GLN A 11 5.93 14.48 -4.28
N ALA A 12 6.03 13.19 -4.63
CA ALA A 12 6.90 12.23 -3.96
C ALA A 12 7.63 11.34 -4.97
N ASP A 13 8.81 10.83 -4.60
CA ASP A 13 9.59 9.88 -5.39
C ASP A 13 9.05 8.45 -5.18
N GLU A 14 8.61 7.79 -6.26
CA GLU A 14 8.01 6.47 -6.18
C GLU A 14 8.95 5.43 -5.57
N LYS A 15 10.26 5.53 -5.86
CA LYS A 15 11.27 4.60 -5.35
C LYS A 15 11.49 4.78 -3.86
N GLU A 16 11.50 6.02 -3.38
CA GLU A 16 11.63 6.30 -1.95
C GLU A 16 10.44 5.71 -1.18
N ILE A 17 9.22 5.96 -1.66
CA ILE A 17 8.01 5.43 -1.02
C ILE A 17 8.01 3.89 -1.07
N MET A 18 8.30 3.29 -2.22
CA MET A 18 8.42 1.84 -2.38
C MET A 18 9.41 1.22 -1.38
N GLN A 19 10.60 1.81 -1.23
CA GLN A 19 11.63 1.32 -0.31
C GLN A 19 11.23 1.40 1.16
N LYS A 20 10.37 2.35 1.52
CA LYS A 20 9.88 2.47 2.89
C LYS A 20 8.71 1.49 3.13
N LEU A 21 7.81 1.34 2.16
CA LEU A 21 6.71 0.37 2.23
C LEU A 21 7.20 -1.08 2.27
N SER A 22 8.25 -1.41 1.51
CA SER A 22 8.82 -2.77 1.47
C SER A 22 9.49 -3.21 2.78
N LYS A 23 9.71 -2.30 3.74
CA LYS A 23 10.24 -2.60 5.07
C LYS A 23 9.15 -3.00 6.08
N LEU A 24 7.87 -2.82 5.73
CA LEU A 24 6.76 -3.18 6.60
C LEU A 24 6.50 -4.70 6.49
N SER A 25 6.39 -5.38 7.62
CA SER A 25 6.26 -6.84 7.72
C SER A 25 5.05 -7.42 6.99
N GLU A 26 3.98 -6.63 6.93
CA GLU A 26 2.70 -6.93 6.32
C GLU A 26 2.79 -6.88 4.79
N VAL A 27 3.74 -6.11 4.24
CA VAL A 27 3.94 -5.93 2.81
C VAL A 27 4.79 -7.08 2.27
N LYS A 28 4.21 -7.87 1.37
CA LYS A 28 4.86 -9.03 0.75
C LYS A 28 5.52 -8.70 -0.58
N GLU A 29 4.90 -7.81 -1.35
CA GLU A 29 5.37 -7.40 -2.67
C GLU A 29 5.06 -5.92 -2.90
N THR A 30 5.92 -5.21 -3.62
CA THR A 30 5.74 -3.82 -4.01
C THR A 30 6.19 -3.61 -5.45
N HIS A 31 5.40 -2.90 -6.24
CA HIS A 31 5.73 -2.57 -7.62
C HIS A 31 5.38 -1.12 -7.93
N ILE A 32 6.26 -0.45 -8.69
CA ILE A 32 5.95 0.81 -9.35
C ILE A 32 5.14 0.48 -10.60
N LEU A 33 4.07 1.24 -10.82
CA LEU A 33 3.16 1.07 -11.94
C LEU A 33 3.29 2.22 -12.92
N PHE A 34 3.02 1.92 -14.20
CA PHE A 34 2.75 2.92 -15.21
C PHE A 34 1.23 2.93 -15.44
N GLY A 35 0.55 4.04 -15.15
CA GLY A 35 -0.90 4.15 -15.32
C GLY A 35 -1.53 5.21 -14.42
N GLU A 36 -2.79 4.99 -14.04
CA GLU A 36 -3.55 5.87 -13.13
C GLU A 36 -2.98 5.86 -11.70
N TRP A 37 -2.30 4.78 -11.33
CA TRP A 37 -1.72 4.56 -10.02
C TRP A 37 -0.20 4.47 -10.14
N ASP A 38 0.51 4.92 -9.11
CA ASP A 38 1.97 4.96 -9.10
C ASP A 38 2.58 3.69 -8.49
N LEU A 39 1.89 3.09 -7.52
CA LEU A 39 2.35 1.91 -6.80
C LEU A 39 1.21 0.91 -6.59
N ILE A 40 1.57 -0.38 -6.58
CA ILE A 40 0.73 -1.45 -6.02
C ILE A 40 1.53 -2.23 -4.99
N ILE A 41 0.90 -2.50 -3.86
CA ILE A 41 1.47 -3.36 -2.82
C ILE A 41 0.57 -4.54 -2.54
N LYS A 42 1.17 -5.70 -2.29
CA LYS A 42 0.51 -6.91 -1.80
C LYS A 42 0.72 -7.01 -0.31
N ILE A 43 -0.37 -7.18 0.44
CA ILE A 43 -0.38 -7.18 1.90
C ILE A 43 -0.97 -8.48 2.39
N GLU A 44 -0.35 -9.04 3.42
CA GLU A 44 -0.91 -10.14 4.20
C GLU A 44 -1.16 -9.66 5.64
N ALA A 45 -2.41 -9.76 6.09
CA ALA A 45 -2.85 -9.38 7.43
C ALA A 45 -3.67 -10.51 8.07
N GLU A 46 -3.69 -10.60 9.40
CA GLU A 46 -4.40 -11.67 10.10
C GLU A 46 -5.93 -11.55 10.00
N THR A 47 -6.45 -10.32 10.06
CA THR A 47 -7.88 -10.02 10.06
C THR A 47 -8.20 -8.79 9.21
N THR A 48 -9.48 -8.59 8.90
CA THR A 48 -9.95 -7.38 8.21
C THR A 48 -9.68 -6.11 9.02
N ASP A 49 -9.80 -6.19 10.34
CA ASP A 49 -9.49 -5.06 11.23
C ASP A 49 -7.99 -4.72 11.21
N ALA A 50 -7.12 -5.74 11.23
CA ALA A 50 -5.67 -5.54 11.11
C ALA A 50 -5.29 -4.87 9.78
N LEU A 51 -5.93 -5.26 8.67
CA LEU A 51 -5.75 -4.60 7.38
C LEU A 51 -6.23 -3.15 7.41
N GLY A 52 -7.41 -2.89 8.00
CA GLY A 52 -7.95 -1.55 8.14
C GLY A 52 -7.00 -0.63 8.92
N ASN A 53 -6.50 -1.10 10.06
CA ASN A 53 -5.52 -0.38 10.87
C ASN A 53 -4.22 -0.14 10.08
N PHE A 54 -3.70 -1.16 9.40
CA PHE A 54 -2.49 -1.00 8.58
C PHE A 54 -2.63 0.12 7.53
N VAL A 55 -3.76 0.16 6.82
CA VAL A 55 -4.01 1.20 5.80
C VAL A 55 -4.14 2.58 6.44
N MET A 56 -4.82 2.69 7.57
CA MET A 56 -5.01 3.96 8.27
C MET A 56 -3.72 4.51 8.88
N ASP A 57 -2.92 3.64 9.49
CA ASP A 57 -1.77 4.01 10.31
C ASP A 57 -0.47 4.11 9.50
N HIS A 58 -0.32 3.29 8.46
CA HIS A 58 0.90 3.27 7.65
C HIS A 58 0.71 3.91 6.28
N ILE A 59 -0.35 3.56 5.54
CA ILE A 59 -0.52 4.03 4.16
C ILE A 59 -1.01 5.48 4.13
N ARG A 60 -2.07 5.81 4.86
CA ARG A 60 -2.65 7.17 4.83
C ARG A 60 -1.85 8.22 5.60
N GLN A 61 -1.00 7.81 6.54
CA GLN A 61 -0.09 8.72 7.26
C GLN A 61 1.18 9.06 6.48
N PHE A 62 1.43 8.32 5.39
CA PHE A 62 2.67 8.49 4.65
C PHE A 62 2.68 9.81 3.90
N LYS A 63 3.65 10.68 4.23
CA LYS A 63 3.83 11.93 3.50
C LYS A 63 4.15 11.62 2.03
N GLY A 64 3.35 12.19 1.13
CA GLY A 64 3.47 11.96 -0.31
C GLY A 64 2.46 10.97 -0.87
N ILE A 65 1.71 10.24 -0.04
CA ILE A 65 0.55 9.47 -0.49
C ILE A 65 -0.66 10.40 -0.56
N LYS A 66 -1.27 10.48 -1.75
CA LYS A 66 -2.46 11.29 -2.03
C LYS A 66 -3.74 10.51 -1.81
N LEU A 67 -3.79 9.30 -2.36
CA LEU A 67 -4.94 8.42 -2.25
C LEU A 67 -4.55 6.94 -2.30
N SER A 68 -5.44 6.10 -1.81
CA SER A 68 -5.27 4.65 -1.84
C SER A 68 -6.59 3.92 -2.07
N THR A 69 -6.56 2.84 -2.84
CA THR A 69 -7.68 1.91 -3.00
C THR A 69 -7.27 0.52 -2.54
N THR A 70 -8.02 -0.06 -1.61
CA THR A 70 -7.76 -1.40 -1.05
C THR A 70 -8.68 -2.43 -1.70
N LEU A 71 -8.08 -3.48 -2.26
CA LEU A 71 -8.72 -4.60 -2.92
C LEU A 71 -8.52 -5.85 -2.06
N ILE A 72 -9.53 -6.23 -1.28
CA ILE A 72 -9.48 -7.42 -0.44
C ILE A 72 -9.72 -8.66 -1.31
N CYS A 73 -8.84 -9.65 -1.24
CA CYS A 73 -9.01 -10.90 -1.98
C CYS A 73 -10.17 -11.70 -1.39
N ALA A 74 -11.13 -12.08 -2.23
CA ALA A 74 -12.32 -12.83 -1.81
C ALA A 74 -12.02 -14.31 -1.51
N LYS A 75 -11.02 -14.90 -2.17
CA LYS A 75 -10.48 -16.25 -1.98
C LYS A 75 -9.04 -16.31 -2.46
#